data_AF-A0A5K1CRV7-F1
#
_entry.id   AF-A0A5K1CRV7-F1
#
_cell.length_a   1.000
_cell.length_b   1.000
_cell.length_c   1.000
_cell.angle_alpha   90.00
_cell.angle_beta   90.00
_cell.angle_gamma   90.00
#
_symmetry.space_group_name_H-M   'P 1'
#
loop_
_entity.id
_entity.type
_entity.pdbx_description
1 polymer ?
#
loop_
_entity_poly.entity_id
_entity_poly.type
_entity_poly.pdbx_seq_one_letter_code
_entity_poly.pdbx_strand_id
1 'polypeptide(L)' 'RFVPSEYGMDLARMAHAVLSPFRRTVEEKLVVRKAIEDAGIPHYISANCSAGYFVGGLCQPKNLLPPGDRIYLHGDGVIK' A
#
# COMPACT_ATOMS: atom_id res chain seq x y z
N ARG A 1 18.95 14.21 0.68
CA ARG A 1 17.70 13.57 1.17
C ARG A 1 17.44 12.33 0.36
N PHE A 2 17.38 11.15 0.99
CA PHE A 2 16.96 9.90 0.34
C PHE A 2 15.47 9.66 0.61
N VAL A 3 14.73 9.14 -0.36
CA VAL A 3 13.31 8.77 -0.19
C VAL A 3 13.13 7.35 -0.73
N PRO A 4 12.93 6.35 0.12
CA PRO A 4 12.77 4.97 -0.31
C PRO A 4 11.41 4.76 -1.00
N SER A 5 11.30 3.65 -1.73
CA SER A 5 10.08 3.25 -2.43
C SER A 5 8.99 2.75 -1.47
N GLU A 6 8.43 3.66 -0.68
CA GLU A 6 7.31 3.39 0.23
C GLU A 6 5.97 3.60 -0.49
N TYR A 7 5.65 4.84 -0.87
CA TYR A 7 4.56 5.28 -1.77
C TYR A 7 3.21 4.54 -1.66
N GLY A 8 2.91 4.01 -0.47
CA GLY A 8 1.69 3.27 -0.16
C GLY A 8 1.22 3.63 1.23
N MET A 9 0.84 2.62 2.01
CA MET A 9 0.46 2.75 3.42
C MET A 9 1.68 2.95 4.34
N ASP A 10 1.47 3.58 5.50
CA ASP A 10 2.47 3.67 6.56
C ASP A 10 2.69 2.31 7.22
N LEU A 11 3.80 1.64 6.87
CA LEU A 11 4.15 0.32 7.40
C LEU A 11 4.40 0.31 8.90
N ALA A 12 4.84 1.43 9.50
CA ALA A 12 5.05 1.52 10.94
C ALA A 12 3.73 1.34 11.72
N ARG A 13 2.60 1.71 11.09
CA ARG A 13 1.26 1.58 11.68
C ARG A 13 0.55 0.31 11.23
N MET A 14 0.72 -0.07 9.97
CA MET A 14 -0.19 -1.01 9.31
C MET A 14 0.41 -2.39 8.97
N ALA A 15 1.70 -2.64 9.23
CA ALA A 15 2.33 -3.92 8.90
C ALA A 15 1.59 -5.15 9.48
N HIS A 16 0.99 -5.00 10.67
CA HIS A 16 0.25 -6.06 11.34
C HIS A 16 -1.03 -6.50 10.61
N ALA A 17 -1.64 -5.61 9.81
CA ALA A 17 -2.89 -5.86 9.11
C ALA A 17 -2.71 -6.53 7.74
N VAL A 18 -1.47 -6.62 7.23
CA VAL A 18 -1.19 -7.19 5.91
C VAL A 18 -1.11 -8.71 5.99
N LEU A 19 -1.98 -9.37 5.24
CA LEU A 19 -2.07 -10.82 5.17
C LEU A 19 -1.24 -11.40 4.02
N SER A 20 -1.04 -12.72 4.04
CA SER A 20 -0.49 -13.47 2.90
C SER A 20 -1.39 -13.29 1.67
N PRO A 21 -0.83 -13.11 0.45
CA PRO A 21 0.59 -13.21 0.06
C PRO A 21 1.40 -11.92 0.21
N PHE A 22 0.78 -10.77 0.51
CA PHE A 22 1.43 -9.46 0.49
C PHE A 22 2.35 -9.18 1.68
N ARG A 23 2.29 -10.02 2.72
CA ARG A 23 3.15 -9.91 3.91
C ARG A 23 4.65 -9.89 3.56
N ARG A 24 5.09 -10.68 2.58
CA ARG A 24 6.48 -10.71 2.14
C ARG A 24 6.98 -9.34 1.66
N THR A 25 6.15 -8.61 0.90
CA THR A 25 6.52 -7.27 0.42
C THR A 25 6.69 -6.27 1.56
N VAL A 26 5.89 -6.41 2.63
CA VAL A 26 6.04 -5.60 3.85
C VAL A 26 7.36 -5.91 4.54
N GLU A 27 7.68 -7.19 4.71
CA GLU A 27 8.94 -7.63 5.34
C GLU A 27 10.17 -7.11 4.57
N GLU A 28 10.16 -7.21 3.25
CA GLU A 28 11.23 -6.69 2.38
C GLU A 28 11.41 -5.17 2.53
N LYS A 29 10.31 -4.40 2.62
CA LYS A 29 10.37 -2.94 2.86
C LYS A 29 10.86 -2.57 4.27
N LEU A 30 10.50 -3.35 5.29
CA LEU A 30 10.96 -3.12 6.67
C LEU A 30 12.46 -3.34 6.82
N VAL A 31 13.05 -4.28 6.08
CA VAL A 31 14.52 -4.45 6.03
C VAL A 31 15.19 -3.19 5.49
N VAL A 32 14.67 -2.61 4.41
CA VAL A 32 15.19 -1.36 3.82
C VAL A 32 15.03 -0.21 4.80
N ARG A 33 13.87 -0.08 5.45
CA ARG A 33 13.63 0.94 6.48
C ARG A 33 14.63 0.87 7.63
N LYS A 34 14.91 -0.32 8.15
CA LYS A 34 15.90 -0.51 9.21
C LYS A 34 17.29 -0.02 8.77
N ALA A 35 17.72 -0.40 7.55
CA ALA A 35 19.02 0.04 7.03
C ALA A 35 19.12 1.58 6.87
N ILE A 36 18.01 2.23 6.51
CA ILE A 36 17.93 3.70 6.41
C ILE A 36 18.00 4.37 7.79
N GLU A 37 17.34 3.78 8.79
CA GLU A 37 17.38 4.24 10.18
C GLU A 37 18.78 4.09 10.79
N ASP A 38 19.42 2.94 10.60
CA ASP A 38 20.80 2.67 11.05
C ASP A 38 21.80 3.64 10.39
N ALA A 39 21.51 4.11 9.18
CA ALA A 39 22.30 5.13 8.47
C ALA A 39 21.96 6.58 8.85
N GLY A 40 20.94 6.82 9.69
CA GLY A 40 20.53 8.15 10.13
C GLY A 40 19.79 9.00 9.07
N ILE A 41 19.02 8.37 8.16
CA ILE A 41 18.36 9.06 7.02
C ILE A 41 16.81 8.92 7.04
N PRO A 42 16.08 9.30 8.12
CA PRO A 42 14.68 8.90 8.32
C PRO A 42 13.67 9.75 7.52
N HIS A 43 13.58 9.55 6.21
CA HIS A 43 12.57 10.21 5.37
C HIS A 43 11.72 9.19 4.62
N TYR A 44 10.40 9.21 4.83
CA TYR A 44 9.44 8.27 4.22
C TYR A 44 8.21 9.02 3.70
N ILE A 45 7.54 8.48 2.68
CA ILE A 45 6.30 9.03 2.13
C ILE A 45 5.22 7.94 2.11
N SER A 46 4.12 8.19 2.83
CA SER A 46 2.89 7.40 2.74
C SER A 46 1.96 8.09 1.75
N ALA A 47 1.87 7.58 0.52
CA ALA A 47 1.05 8.15 -0.55
C ALA A 47 -0.33 7.47 -0.67
N ASN A 48 -0.61 6.47 0.17
CA ASN A 48 -1.85 5.69 0.19
C ASN A 48 -2.16 5.07 -1.18
N CYS A 49 -3.43 5.15 -1.59
CA CYS A 49 -3.94 4.49 -2.78
C CYS A 49 -3.75 5.37 -4.02
N SER A 50 -2.94 4.90 -4.98
CA SER A 50 -2.79 5.57 -6.27
C SER A 50 -4.11 5.61 -7.05
N ALA A 51 -4.55 6.80 -7.45
CA ALA A 51 -5.85 7.00 -8.09
C ALA A 51 -6.04 6.14 -9.35
N GLY A 52 -5.02 6.02 -10.20
CA GLY A 52 -5.11 5.23 -11.43
C GLY A 52 -5.33 3.72 -11.20
N TYR A 53 -4.83 3.19 -10.07
CA TYR A 53 -5.02 1.79 -9.72
C TYR A 53 -6.30 1.55 -8.92
N PHE A 54 -6.58 2.39 -7.92
CA PHE A 54 -7.68 2.17 -6.99
C PHE A 54 -8.99 2.79 -7.47
N VAL A 55 -9.00 4.09 -7.80
CA VAL A 55 -10.21 4.77 -8.29
C VAL A 55 -10.51 4.35 -9.73
N GLY A 56 -9.48 4.26 -10.58
CA GLY A 56 -9.61 3.86 -11.98
C GLY A 56 -10.32 2.52 -12.14
N GLY A 57 -9.91 1.49 -11.39
CA GLY A 57 -10.54 0.17 -11.41
C GLY A 57 -11.67 -0.04 -10.40
N LEU A 58 -12.09 0.98 -9.64
CA LEU A 58 -13.01 0.84 -8.49
C LEU A 58 -12.60 -0.28 -7.51
N CYS A 59 -11.30 -0.37 -7.21
CA CYS A 59 -10.69 -1.41 -6.36
C CYS A 59 -10.95 -2.85 -6.84
N GLN A 60 -11.26 -3.04 -8.13
CA GLN A 60 -11.43 -4.36 -8.72
C GLN A 60 -10.08 -4.91 -9.20
N PRO A 61 -9.66 -6.11 -8.76
CA PRO A 61 -8.40 -6.69 -9.19
C PRO A 61 -8.33 -6.83 -10.72
N LYS A 62 -7.15 -6.56 -11.29
CA LYS A 62 -6.84 -6.68 -12.73
C LYS A 62 -7.57 -5.70 -13.66
N ASN A 63 -8.32 -4.74 -13.13
CA ASN A 63 -8.98 -3.69 -13.91
C ASN A 63 -8.38 -2.32 -13.60
N LEU A 64 -8.06 -1.54 -14.63
CA LEU A 64 -7.64 -0.13 -14.50
C LEU A 64 -8.73 0.86 -14.89
N LEU A 65 -9.82 0.35 -15.49
CA LEU A 65 -11.01 1.11 -15.86
C LEU A 65 -12.21 0.56 -15.07
N PRO A 66 -13.23 1.39 -14.80
CA PRO A 66 -14.37 0.95 -14.02
C PRO A 66 -15.17 -0.10 -14.81
N PRO A 67 -15.56 -1.23 -14.20
CA PRO A 67 -16.44 -2.20 -14.85
C PRO A 67 -17.82 -1.59 -15.14
N GLY A 68 -18.39 -1.90 -16.31
CA GLY A 68 -19.72 -1.42 -16.70
C GLY A 68 -20.89 -2.22 -16.12
N ASP A 69 -20.67 -3.50 -15.78
CA ASP A 69 -21.77 -4.42 -15.47
C ASP A 69 -21.95 -4.65 -13.97
N ARG A 70 -20.85 -4.95 -13.26
CA ARG A 70 -20.87 -5.32 -11.84
C ARG A 70 -19.57 -4.96 -11.14
N ILE A 71 -19.67 -4.68 -9.85
CA ILE A 71 -18.53 -4.46 -8.96
C ILE A 71 -18.66 -5.35 -7.72
N TYR A 72 -17.52 -5.69 -7.11
CA TYR A 72 -17.47 -6.36 -5.82
C TYR A 72 -17.11 -5.35 -4.74
N LEU A 73 -17.96 -5.24 -3.71
CA LEU A 73 -17.68 -4.45 -2.52
C LEU A 73 -16.91 -5.33 -1.52
N HIS A 74 -15.73 -4.89 -1.10
CA HIS A 74 -14.95 -5.58 -0.10
C HIS A 74 -15.42 -5.15 1.30
N GLY A 75 -15.99 -6.07 2.07
CA GLY A 75 -16.57 -5.78 3.38
C GLY A 75 -17.95 -5.12 3.29
N ASP A 76 -18.22 -4.17 4.18
CA ASP A 76 -19.48 -3.41 4.27
C ASP A 76 -19.43 -2.07 3.49
N GLY A 77 -18.27 -1.71 2.95
CA GLY A 77 -18.08 -0.46 2.20
C GLY A 77 -18.06 0.81 3.06
N VAL A 78 -17.99 0.67 4.38
CA VAL A 78 -17.88 1.79 5.32
C VAL A 78 -16.44 1.85 5.84
N ILE A 79 -15.97 3.06 6.16
CA ILE A 79 -14.60 3.29 6.67
C ILE A 79 -14.39 2.48 7.96
N LYS A 80 -13.24 1.78 8.05
CA LYS A 80 -12.72 1.16 9.27
C LYS A 80 -11.32 1.68 9.57
#